data_AF-A0A7J2MU88-F1
#
_entry.id   AF-A0A7J2MU88-F1
#
_cell.length_a   1.000
_cell.length_b   1.000
_cell.length_c   1.000
_cell.angle_alpha   90.00
_cell.angle_beta   90.00
_cell.angle_gamma   90.00
#
_symmetry.space_group_name_H-M   'P 1'
#
loop_
_entity.id
_entity.type
_entity.pdbx_description
1 polymer ?
#
loop_
_entity_poly.entity_id
_entity_poly.type
_entity_poly.pdbx_seq_one_letter_code
_entity_poly.pdbx_strand_id
1 'polypeptide(L)'
;MTLPLVGAILALSSILASLFSLSNFLRKKENFFLLSYFLFLFLHFLSIEWTFWTSGYNLFVILSSLNFPVCSYFAGWLLFTIFLCEKFKRRKYWIAFLLILVIGWIIGVNCMNCLVL
;
A
#
# COMPACT_ATOMS: atom_id res chain seq x y z
N MET A 1 -9.48 -17.30 16.56
CA MET A 1 -8.28 -18.03 16.09
C MET A 1 -7.92 -17.78 14.62
N THR A 2 -8.75 -17.12 13.81
CA THR A 2 -8.49 -16.83 12.38
C THR A 2 -7.64 -15.58 12.13
N LEU A 3 -7.62 -14.62 13.05
CA LEU A 3 -6.86 -13.36 12.95
C LEU A 3 -5.35 -13.48 12.69
N PRO A 4 -4.58 -14.33 13.41
CA PRO A 4 -3.13 -14.43 13.18
C PRO A 4 -2.81 -15.10 11.83
N LEU A 5 -3.72 -15.95 11.34
CA LEU A 5 -3.54 -16.69 10.10
C LEU A 5 -3.66 -15.78 8.88
N VAL A 6 -4.63 -14.85 8.89
CA VAL A 6 -4.79 -13.83 7.84
C VAL A 6 -3.60 -12.87 7.80
N GLY A 7 -3.15 -12.39 8.95
CA GLY A 7 -1.98 -11.51 9.04
C GLY A 7 -0.69 -12.19 8.53
N ALA A 8 -0.49 -13.46 8.87
CA ALA A 8 0.65 -14.23 8.38
C ALA A 8 0.61 -14.44 6.86
N ILE A 9 -0.56 -14.72 6.28
CA ILE A 9 -0.73 -14.87 4.82
C ILE A 9 -0.42 -13.55 4.10
N LEU A 10 -0.92 -12.43 4.63
CA LEU A 10 -0.66 -11.09 4.06
C LEU A 10 0.82 -10.72 4.15
N ALA A 11 1.48 -10.99 5.29
CA ALA A 11 2.91 -10.76 5.45
C ALA A 11 3.73 -11.63 4.47
N LEU A 12 3.43 -12.93 4.38
CA LEU A 12 4.14 -13.86 3.50
C LEU A 12 3.99 -13.47 2.02
N SER A 13 2.77 -13.11 1.60
CA SER A 13 2.50 -12.67 0.24
C SER A 13 3.17 -11.34 -0.09
N SER A 14 3.28 -10.41 0.86
CA SER A 14 4.06 -9.18 0.69
C SER A 14 5.56 -9.48 0.47
N ILE A 15 6.13 -10.42 1.22
CA ILE A 15 7.54 -10.82 1.05
C ILE A 15 7.76 -11.49 -0.32
N LEU A 16 6.85 -12.37 -0.74
CA LEU A 16 6.93 -13.00 -2.06
C LEU A 16 6.82 -11.97 -3.19
N ALA A 17 5.92 -10.99 -3.05
CA ALA A 17 5.74 -9.93 -4.03
C ALA A 17 6.98 -9.02 -4.14
N SER A 18 7.66 -8.71 -3.02
CA SER A 18 8.89 -7.92 -3.03
C SER A 18 10.06 -8.66 -3.68
N LEU A 19 10.22 -9.96 -3.39
CA LEU A 19 11.23 -10.81 -4.03
C LEU A 19 10.97 -10.96 -5.53
N PHE A 20 9.71 -11.14 -5.93
CA PHE A 20 9.33 -11.23 -7.33
C PHE A 20 9.58 -9.91 -8.08
N SER A 21 9.30 -8.77 -7.44
CA SER A 21 9.64 -7.45 -7.95
C SER A 21 11.16 -7.30 -8.13
N LEU A 22 11.95 -7.60 -7.10
CA LEU A 22 13.41 -7.54 -7.19
C LEU A 22 13.98 -8.43 -8.32
N SER A 23 13.46 -9.65 -8.48
CA SER A 23 13.84 -10.56 -9.56
C SER A 23 13.54 -9.98 -10.95
N ASN A 24 12.37 -9.37 -11.13
CA ASN A 24 11.98 -8.75 -12.40
C ASN A 24 12.79 -7.48 -12.70
N PHE A 25 13.19 -6.73 -11.67
CA PHE A 25 14.11 -5.59 -11.80
C PHE A 25 15.46 -6.05 -12.36
N LEU A 26 16.05 -7.09 -11.76
CA LEU A 26 17.33 -7.65 -12.19
C LEU A 26 17.26 -8.19 -13.63
N ARG A 27 16.11 -8.74 -14.03
CA ARG A 27 15.85 -9.25 -15.39
C ARG A 27 15.45 -8.18 -16.41
N LYS A 28 15.44 -6.89 -16.06
CA LYS A 28 15.00 -5.76 -16.91
C LYS A 28 13.59 -5.95 -17.51
N LYS A 29 12.71 -6.72 -16.86
CA LYS A 29 11.32 -6.92 -17.30
C LYS A 29 10.42 -5.81 -16.74
N GLU A 30 10.52 -4.63 -17.33
CA GLU A 30 9.97 -3.37 -16.80
C GLU A 30 8.46 -3.42 -16.47
N ASN A 31 7.64 -3.97 -17.38
CA ASN A 31 6.19 -4.06 -17.16
C ASN A 31 5.83 -5.03 -16.01
N PHE A 32 6.54 -6.17 -15.91
CA PHE A 32 6.33 -7.14 -14.83
C PHE A 32 6.87 -6.63 -13.50
N PHE A 33 7.97 -5.87 -13.53
CA PHE A 33 8.51 -5.17 -12.36
C PHE A 33 7.47 -4.19 -11.80
N LEU A 34 6.93 -3.31 -12.63
CA LEU A 34 5.92 -2.34 -12.19
C LEU A 34 4.67 -3.03 -11.64
N LEU A 35 4.15 -4.06 -12.33
CA LEU A 35 2.99 -4.82 -11.85
C LEU A 35 3.23 -5.45 -10.47
N SER A 36 4.36 -6.15 -10.32
CA SER A 36 4.71 -6.81 -9.05
C SER A 36 5.00 -5.82 -7.94
N TYR A 37 5.59 -4.67 -8.27
CA TYR A 37 5.77 -3.56 -7.34
C TYR A 37 4.42 -3.01 -6.85
N PHE A 38 3.48 -2.67 -7.73
CA PHE A 38 2.15 -2.21 -7.32
C PHE A 38 1.39 -3.25 -6.48
N LEU A 39 1.53 -4.53 -6.82
CA LEU A 39 0.91 -5.62 -6.07
C LEU A 39 1.53 -5.76 -4.66
N PHE A 40 2.85 -5.61 -4.56
CA PHE A 40 3.55 -5.52 -3.28
C PHE A 40 3.06 -4.34 -2.44
N LEU A 41 3.00 -3.15 -3.04
CA LEU A 41 2.49 -1.94 -2.38
C LEU A 41 1.08 -2.17 -1.81
N PHE A 42 0.18 -2.74 -2.62
CA PHE A 42 -1.19 -3.00 -2.22
C PHE A 42 -1.30 -4.01 -1.06
N LEU A 43 -0.60 -5.14 -1.14
CA LEU A 43 -0.56 -6.13 -0.06
C LEU A 43 0.03 -5.57 1.24
N HIS A 44 1.05 -4.72 1.12
CA HIS A 44 1.66 -4.08 2.26
C HIS A 44 0.72 -3.06 2.91
N PHE A 45 -0.03 -2.30 2.11
CA PHE A 45 -1.07 -1.40 2.62
C PHE A 45 -2.15 -2.17 3.39
N LEU A 46 -2.69 -3.25 2.80
CA LEU A 46 -3.67 -4.11 3.46
C LEU A 46 -3.15 -4.73 4.76
N SER A 47 -1.87 -5.14 4.78
CA SER A 47 -1.24 -5.67 5.99
C SER A 47 -1.19 -4.62 7.10
N ILE A 48 -0.80 -3.39 6.77
CA ILE A 48 -0.78 -2.26 7.71
C ILE A 48 -2.20 -1.97 8.20
N GLU A 49 -3.16 -1.78 7.29
CA GLU A 49 -4.56 -1.48 7.62
C GLU A 49 -5.15 -2.55 8.54
N TRP A 50 -4.96 -3.83 8.20
CA TRP A 50 -5.38 -4.96 9.02
C TRP A 50 -4.75 -4.91 10.42
N THR A 51 -3.44 -4.67 10.52
CA THR A 51 -2.72 -4.62 11.80
C THR A 51 -3.25 -3.50 12.70
N PHE A 52 -3.44 -2.31 12.13
CA PHE A 52 -4.05 -1.18 12.85
C PHE A 52 -5.48 -1.50 13.28
N TRP A 53 -6.28 -2.09 12.38
CA TRP A 53 -7.66 -2.47 12.67
C TRP A 53 -7.75 -3.49 13.81
N THR A 54 -6.91 -4.53 13.82
CA THR A 54 -6.85 -5.50 14.93
C THR A 54 -6.42 -4.91 16.27
N SER A 55 -5.70 -3.78 16.22
CA SER A 55 -5.26 -3.05 17.41
C SER A 55 -6.31 -2.02 17.88
N GLY A 56 -7.47 -1.96 17.22
CA GLY A 56 -8.55 -1.00 17.53
C GLY A 56 -8.30 0.40 16.98
N TYR A 57 -7.31 0.58 16.13
CA TYR A 57 -6.93 1.87 15.56
C TYR A 57 -7.34 1.96 14.09
N ASN A 58 -7.77 3.14 13.66
CA ASN A 58 -8.03 3.41 12.24
C ASN A 58 -6.82 4.11 11.60
N LEU A 59 -6.24 3.46 10.60
CA LEU A 59 -5.13 3.99 9.81
C LEU A 59 -5.46 5.37 9.21
N PHE A 60 -6.66 5.56 8.67
CA PHE A 60 -7.07 6.82 8.03
C PHE A 60 -7.20 7.97 9.04
N VAL A 61 -7.64 7.69 10.27
CA VAL A 61 -7.69 8.67 11.36
C VAL A 61 -6.28 9.04 11.83
N ILE A 62 -5.38 8.07 11.87
CA ILE A 62 -3.98 8.31 12.27
C ILE A 62 -3.24 9.13 11.21
N LEU A 63 -3.54 8.90 9.93
CA LEU A 63 -3.03 9.72 8.85
C LEU A 63 -3.60 11.14 8.86
N SER A 64 -4.89 11.31 9.17
CA SER A 64 -5.51 12.65 9.26
C SER A 64 -5.09 13.41 10.51
N SER A 65 -4.70 12.72 11.58
CA SER A 65 -4.13 13.33 12.80
C SER A 65 -2.66 13.71 12.68
N LEU A 66 -2.07 13.63 11.48
CA LEU A 66 -0.70 14.04 11.16
C LEU A 66 0.36 13.34 12.03
N ASN A 67 0.16 12.05 12.31
CA ASN A 67 1.12 11.29 13.08
C ASN A 67 2.43 11.11 12.27
N PHE A 68 3.47 11.85 12.67
CA PHE A 68 4.71 12.03 11.89
C PHE A 68 5.35 10.73 11.37
N PRO A 69 5.46 9.62 12.14
CA PRO A 69 6.08 8.39 11.67
C PRO A 69 5.27 7.73 10.55
N VAL A 70 3.94 7.76 10.66
CA VAL A 70 3.04 7.14 9.69
C VAL A 70 2.98 8.00 8.42
N CYS A 71 2.84 9.32 8.57
CA CYS A 71 2.83 10.25 7.44
C CYS A 71 4.17 10.21 6.66
N SER A 72 5.31 10.18 7.35
CA SER A 72 6.63 10.12 6.68
C SER A 72 6.84 8.78 5.95
N TYR A 73 6.34 7.67 6.50
CA TYR A 73 6.32 6.38 5.82
C TYR A 73 5.54 6.44 4.50
N PHE A 74 4.30 6.93 4.52
CA PHE A 74 3.46 7.04 3.32
C PHE A 74 3.98 8.08 2.32
N ALA A 75 4.59 9.17 2.79
CA ALA A 75 5.21 10.17 1.93
C ALA A 75 6.44 9.59 1.20
N GLY A 76 7.31 8.87 1.90
CA GLY A 76 8.46 8.19 1.29
C GLY A 76 8.01 7.13 0.26
N TRP A 77 6.94 6.42 0.58
CA TRP A 77 6.32 5.43 -0.30
C TRP A 77 5.76 6.03 -1.61
N LEU A 78 5.07 7.18 -1.51
CA LEU A 78 4.59 7.94 -2.67
C LEU A 78 5.75 8.50 -3.51
N LEU A 79 6.74 9.12 -2.87
CA LEU A 79 7.92 9.65 -3.55
C LEU A 79 8.68 8.55 -4.31
N PHE A 80 8.83 7.37 -3.70
CA PHE A 80 9.48 6.24 -4.34
C PHE A 80 8.68 5.70 -5.52
N THR A 81 7.34 5.65 -5.40
CA THR A 81 6.45 5.26 -6.50
C THR A 81 6.53 6.22 -7.69
N ILE A 82 6.54 7.53 -7.42
CA ILE A 82 6.70 8.58 -8.44
C ILE A 82 8.05 8.43 -9.13
N PHE A 83 9.14 8.34 -8.35
CA PHE A 83 10.50 8.17 -8.87
C PHE A 83 10.62 6.94 -9.79
N LEU A 84 10.08 5.80 -9.37
CA LEU A 84 10.07 4.58 -10.19
C LEU A 84 9.28 4.76 -11.48
N CYS A 85 8.06 5.31 -11.40
CA CYS A 85 7.23 5.49 -12.59
C CYS A 85 7.82 6.51 -13.58
N GLU A 86 8.49 7.56 -13.09
CA GLU A 86 9.23 8.50 -13.94
C GLU A 86 10.43 7.86 -14.60
N LYS A 87 11.20 7.04 -13.87
CA LYS A 87 12.35 6.30 -14.41
C LYS A 87 11.95 5.42 -15.61
N PHE A 88 10.77 4.81 -15.57
CA PHE A 88 10.24 3.99 -16.67
C PHE A 88 9.41 4.79 -17.69
N LYS A 89 9.34 6.14 -17.60
CA LYS A 89 8.53 7.02 -18.46
C LYS A 89 7.03 6.64 -18.49
N ARG A 90 6.53 5.99 -17.44
CA ARG A 90 5.16 5.47 -17.31
C ARG A 90 4.28 6.39 -16.47
N ARG A 91 4.20 7.68 -16.84
CA ARG A 91 3.49 8.72 -16.05
C ARG A 91 2.02 8.41 -15.75
N LYS A 92 1.32 7.76 -16.69
CA LYS A 92 -0.11 7.43 -16.53
C LYS A 92 -0.39 6.52 -15.32
N TYR A 93 0.57 5.67 -14.94
CA TYR A 93 0.37 4.67 -13.89
C TYR A 93 0.41 5.26 -12.48
N TRP A 94 1.33 6.19 -12.19
CA TRP A 94 1.36 6.82 -10.87
C TRP A 94 0.20 7.80 -10.65
N ILE A 95 -0.30 8.45 -11.71
CA ILE A 95 -1.50 9.29 -11.65
C ILE A 95 -2.74 8.44 -11.32
N ALA A 96 -2.91 7.31 -12.02
CA ALA A 96 -4.00 6.37 -11.72
C ALA A 96 -3.91 5.83 -10.29
N PHE A 97 -2.69 5.53 -9.82
CA PHE A 97 -2.44 5.08 -8.46
C PHE A 97 -2.81 6.13 -7.40
N LEU A 98 -2.45 7.40 -7.63
CA LEU A 98 -2.85 8.52 -6.76
C LEU A 98 -4.37 8.68 -6.70
N LEU A 99 -5.05 8.56 -7.84
CA LEU A 99 -6.52 8.61 -7.89
C LEU A 99 -7.14 7.50 -7.04
N ILE A 100 -6.65 6.27 -7.16
CA ILE A 100 -7.13 5.13 -6.36
C ILE A 100 -6.91 5.38 -4.87
N LEU A 101 -5.74 5.91 -4.48
CA LEU A 101 -5.45 6.26 -3.08
C LEU A 101 -6.37 7.35 -2.54
N VAL A 102 -6.66 8.38 -3.32
CA VAL A 102 -7.59 9.46 -2.92
C VAL A 102 -9.01 8.91 -2.77
N ILE A 103 -9.46 8.07 -3.71
CA ILE A 103 -10.77 7.41 -3.61
C ILE A 103 -10.81 6.51 -2.35
N GLY A 104 -9.76 5.72 -2.12
CA GLY A 104 -9.63 4.89 -0.93
C GLY A 104 -9.62 5.69 0.37
N TRP A 105 -8.97 6.86 0.39
CA TRP A 105 -8.99 7.79 1.51
C TRP A 105 -10.40 8.33 1.77
N ILE A 106 -11.09 8.81 0.73
CA ILE A 106 -12.45 9.36 0.85
C ILE A 106 -13.39 8.28 1.40
N ILE A 107 -13.29 7.04 0.90
CA ILE A 107 -14.06 5.91 1.41
C ILE A 107 -13.63 5.61 2.85
N GLY A 108 -12.35 5.52 3.17
CA GLY A 108 -11.86 5.17 4.50
C GLY A 108 -12.25 6.18 5.59
N VAL A 109 -12.31 7.47 5.27
CA VAL A 109 -12.75 8.53 6.18
C VAL A 109 -14.27 8.53 6.33
N ASN A 110 -15.03 8.38 5.24
CA ASN A 110 -16.50 8.47 5.27
C ASN A 110 -17.20 7.16 5.64
N CYS A 111 -16.57 6.00 5.43
CA CYS A 111 -17.08 4.69 5.77
C CYS A 111 -16.85 4.33 7.26
N MET A 112 -16.21 5.21 8.04
CA MET A 112 -16.14 5.07 9.51
C MET A 112 -17.52 4.95 10.16
N ASN A 113 -18.57 5.52 9.55
CA ASN A 113 -19.94 5.39 10.04
C ASN A 113 -20.57 4.01 9.76
N CYS A 114 -19.93 3.12 8.99
CA CYS A 114 -20.47 1.80 8.68
C CYS A 114 -20.02 0.69 9.65
N LEU A 115 -18.99 0.93 10.47
CA LEU A 115 -18.50 0.01 11.50
C LEU A 115 -19.16 0.21 12.87
N VAL A 116 -19.94 1.28 13.03
CA VAL A 116 -20.77 1.55 14.22
C VAL A 116 -22.20 1.13 13.90
N LEU A 117 -22.43 -0.16 13.72
CA LEU A 117 -23.77 -0.77 13.79
C LEU A 117 -23.68 -2.16 14.40
#